data_AF-A0A6M1YJB6-F1
#
_entry.id   AF-A0A6M1YJB6-F1
#
_cell.length_a   1.000
_cell.length_b   1.000
_cell.length_c   1.000
_cell.angle_alpha   90.00
_cell.angle_beta   90.00
_cell.angle_gamma   90.00
#
_symmetry.space_group_name_H-M   'P 1'
#
loop_
_entity.id
_entity.type
_entity.pdbx_description
1 polymer ?
#
loop_
_entity_poly.entity_id
_entity_poly.type
_entity_poly.pdbx_seq_one_letter_code
_entity_poly.pdbx_strand_id
1 'polypeptide(L)'
;DPVENRRFNFANSQLQIGYQGAITKWNKYLKVYLAGLMNHLAKDLTFSDRVLNHKYRYAWYVGVSYGRILQANDWAVDVNYQYVMPQAVPGFDSSGIGKGNTQGAGLYTVNLNGSGGAQTSANAVGETNFKGFSFDILYAITNNLTLLQSFEVSNNQTKDFGPSMSYKRYEMEFIYAF
;
A
#
# COMPACT_ATOMS: atom_id res chain seq x y z
N ASP A 1 28.96 1.29 -0.09
CA ASP A 1 27.91 0.25 0.02
C ASP A 1 27.58 -0.32 -1.35
N PRO A 2 27.67 -1.65 -1.53
CA PRO A 2 27.15 -2.32 -2.72
C PRO A 2 25.69 -1.94 -2.98
N VAL A 3 25.29 -1.77 -4.25
CA VAL A 3 23.93 -1.33 -4.61
C VAL A 3 22.88 -2.32 -4.15
N GLU A 4 23.21 -3.61 -4.19
CA GLU A 4 22.37 -4.72 -3.75
C GLU A 4 22.00 -4.59 -2.26
N ASN A 5 22.93 -4.14 -1.42
CA ASN A 5 22.70 -4.00 0.03
C ASN A 5 21.73 -2.86 0.38
N ARG A 6 21.49 -1.92 -0.55
CA ARG A 6 20.63 -0.75 -0.28
C ARG A 6 19.18 -1.15 -0.02
N ARG A 7 18.73 -2.30 -0.53
CA ARG A 7 17.39 -2.85 -0.28
C ARG A 7 17.15 -3.26 1.18
N PHE A 8 18.21 -3.36 2.00
CA PHE A 8 18.14 -3.77 3.40
C PHE A 8 18.34 -2.60 4.37
N ASN A 9 18.52 -1.37 3.88
CA ASN A 9 18.72 -0.18 4.70
C ASN A 9 17.39 0.33 5.26
N PHE A 10 16.81 -0.44 6.17
CA PHE A 10 15.51 -0.15 6.78
C PHE A 10 15.62 -0.28 8.30
N ALA A 11 15.31 0.81 9.01
CA ALA A 11 15.01 0.78 10.44
C ALA A 11 13.73 1.59 10.64
N ASN A 12 12.62 0.88 10.67
CA ASN A 12 11.29 1.47 10.63
C ASN A 12 10.78 1.71 12.05
N SER A 13 10.33 2.93 12.32
CA SER A 13 9.46 3.22 13.47
C SER A 13 8.04 3.46 12.95
N GLN A 14 7.06 2.85 13.60
CA GLN A 14 5.65 2.96 13.24
C GLN A 14 4.81 3.35 14.46
N LEU A 15 3.82 4.20 14.25
CA LEU A 15 2.77 4.53 15.20
C LEU A 15 1.42 4.31 14.53
N GLN A 16 0.50 3.66 15.25
CA GLN A 16 -0.88 3.50 14.82
C GLN A 16 -1.82 3.95 15.93
N ILE A 17 -2.81 4.74 15.55
CA ILE A 17 -3.89 5.20 16.41
C ILE A 17 -5.22 4.82 15.77
N GLY A 18 -6.20 4.53 16.60
CA GLY A 18 -7.53 4.17 16.13
C GLY A 18 -8.59 4.49 17.16
N TYR A 19 -9.77 4.81 16.65
CA TYR A 19 -10.98 4.97 17.42
C TYR A 19 -12.05 4.06 16.85
N GLN A 20 -12.82 3.43 17.73
CA GLN A 20 -13.97 2.62 17.35
C GLN A 20 -15.15 2.97 18.26
N GLY A 21 -16.29 3.27 17.65
CA GLY A 21 -17.53 3.60 18.36
C GLY A 21 -18.74 2.98 17.69
N ALA A 22 -19.78 2.71 18.48
CA ALA A 22 -21.08 2.31 17.95
C ALA A 22 -21.89 3.56 17.58
N ILE A 23 -22.47 3.56 16.38
CA ILE A 23 -23.47 4.54 15.98
C ILE A 23 -24.85 3.94 16.28
N THR A 24 -25.36 4.26 17.46
CA THR A 24 -26.59 3.67 18.03
C THR A 24 -27.81 3.84 17.13
N LYS A 25 -27.91 4.96 16.40
CA LYS A 25 -29.04 5.24 15.49
C LYS A 25 -29.20 4.21 14.37
N TRP A 26 -28.11 3.57 13.95
CA TRP A 26 -28.09 2.63 12.83
C TRP A 26 -27.56 1.24 13.21
N ASN A 27 -27.29 1.00 14.50
CA ASN A 27 -26.69 -0.23 15.01
C ASN A 27 -25.45 -0.68 14.22
N LYS A 28 -24.64 0.28 13.76
CA LYS A 28 -23.40 0.05 13.01
C LYS A 28 -22.20 0.54 13.80
N TYR A 29 -21.04 -0.05 13.55
CA TYR A 29 -19.78 0.44 14.11
C TYR A 29 -19.11 1.39 13.13
N LEU A 30 -18.52 2.45 13.66
CA LEU A 30 -17.60 3.31 12.96
C LEU A 30 -16.21 3.09 13.56
N LYS A 31 -15.25 2.77 12.71
CA LYS A 31 -13.84 2.69 13.04
C LYS A 31 -13.10 3.72 12.20
N VAL A 32 -12.29 4.56 12.84
CA VAL A 32 -11.36 5.46 12.17
C VAL A 32 -9.97 5.09 12.63
N TYR A 33 -9.04 4.91 11.70
CA TYR A 33 -7.69 4.51 12.02
C TYR A 33 -6.69 5.27 11.18
N LEU A 34 -5.53 5.53 11.77
CA LEU A 34 -4.41 6.20 11.13
C LEU A 34 -3.13 5.54 11.57
N ALA A 35 -2.22 5.31 10.65
CA ALA A 35 -0.87 4.90 10.97
C ALA A 35 0.15 5.71 10.17
N GLY A 36 1.30 5.93 10.76
CA GLY A 36 2.45 6.53 10.11
C GLY A 36 3.70 5.72 10.43
N LEU A 37 4.61 5.66 9.48
CA LEU A 37 5.92 5.04 9.64
C LEU A 37 7.01 5.89 9.00
N MET A 38 8.22 5.73 9.53
CA MET A 38 9.42 6.40 9.05
C MET A 38 10.58 5.42 9.04
N ASN A 39 11.29 5.33 7.92
CA ASN A 39 12.58 4.65 7.83
C ASN A 39 13.72 5.60 8.23
N HIS A 40 14.41 5.31 9.32
CA HIS A 40 15.54 6.11 9.81
C HIS A 40 16.82 5.91 9.00
N LEU A 41 16.97 4.79 8.30
CA LEU A 41 18.16 4.47 7.50
C LEU A 41 18.07 4.91 6.04
N ALA A 42 17.00 5.64 5.66
CA ALA A 42 16.86 6.18 4.32
C ALA A 42 17.99 7.17 3.98
N LYS A 43 18.67 6.90 2.86
CA LYS A 43 19.73 7.73 2.26
C LYS A 43 19.24 8.31 0.94
N ASP A 44 19.98 9.27 0.39
CA ASP A 44 19.71 9.81 -0.94
C ASP A 44 19.65 8.69 -2.00
N LEU A 45 18.70 8.79 -2.93
CA LEU A 45 18.51 7.78 -3.98
C LEU A 45 19.59 7.96 -5.04
N THR A 46 20.54 7.04 -5.07
CA THR A 46 21.59 6.97 -6.10
C THR A 46 21.27 5.89 -7.13
N PHE A 47 21.10 6.30 -8.38
CA PHE A 47 20.99 5.43 -9.55
C PHE A 47 22.32 5.38 -10.31
N SER A 48 22.40 4.57 -11.37
CA SER A 48 23.60 4.49 -12.22
C SER A 48 23.88 5.80 -12.98
N ASP A 49 22.84 6.57 -13.27
CA ASP A 49 22.83 7.76 -14.13
C ASP A 49 22.71 9.09 -13.36
N ARG A 50 22.15 9.09 -12.14
CA ARG A 50 22.03 10.30 -11.31
C ARG A 50 21.82 10.01 -9.82
N VAL A 51 21.98 11.05 -9.01
CA VAL A 51 21.64 11.06 -7.57
C VAL A 51 20.48 12.03 -7.32
N LEU A 52 19.48 11.59 -6.57
CA LEU A 52 18.43 12.45 -6.04
C LEU A 52 18.76 12.77 -4.58
N ASN A 53 19.08 14.04 -4.31
CA ASN A 53 19.42 14.55 -2.98
C ASN A 53 18.17 14.75 -2.11
N HIS A 54 17.37 13.70 -1.96
CA HIS A 54 16.15 13.69 -1.16
C HIS A 54 15.93 12.32 -0.52
N LYS A 55 15.49 12.33 0.74
CA LYS A 55 15.22 11.13 1.54
C LYS A 55 13.74 10.77 1.52
N TYR A 56 13.39 9.73 0.78
CA TYR A 56 12.00 9.33 0.58
C TYR A 56 11.54 8.30 1.62
N ARG A 57 11.43 8.73 2.87
CA ARG A 57 11.42 7.84 4.04
C ARG A 57 10.09 7.63 4.75
N TYR A 58 9.04 8.30 4.32
CA TYR A 58 7.76 8.34 5.04
C TYR A 58 6.70 7.49 4.37
N ALA A 59 5.90 6.80 5.18
CA ALA A 59 4.62 6.28 4.73
C ALA A 59 3.56 6.50 5.80
N TRP A 60 2.31 6.61 5.37
CA TRP A 60 1.17 6.70 6.26
C TRP A 60 -0.08 6.19 5.55
N TYR A 61 -1.06 5.79 6.33
CA TYR A 61 -2.39 5.52 5.82
C TYR A 61 -3.44 6.01 6.80
N VAL A 62 -4.60 6.34 6.27
CA VAL A 62 -5.80 6.66 7.03
C VAL A 62 -6.94 5.85 6.46
N GLY A 63 -7.81 5.34 7.32
CA GLY A 63 -8.97 4.62 6.86
C GLY A 63 -10.16 4.76 7.79
N VAL A 64 -11.32 4.49 7.19
CA VAL A 64 -12.61 4.51 7.84
C VAL A 64 -13.32 3.21 7.50
N SER A 65 -13.70 2.45 8.52
CA SER A 65 -14.58 1.31 8.39
C SER A 65 -15.95 1.67 8.95
N TYR A 66 -17.01 1.39 8.19
CA TYR A 66 -18.38 1.60 8.62
C TYR A 66 -19.22 0.37 8.34
N GLY A 67 -19.96 -0.08 9.36
CA GLY A 67 -20.84 -1.21 9.25
C GLY A 67 -20.30 -2.47 9.94
N ARG A 68 -21.06 -3.55 9.80
CA ARG A 68 -20.78 -4.88 10.34
C ARG A 68 -21.68 -5.88 9.61
N ILE A 69 -21.14 -7.05 9.31
CA ILE A 69 -21.87 -8.21 8.82
C ILE A 69 -22.19 -9.13 10.00
N LEU A 70 -23.48 -9.32 10.30
CA LEU A 70 -23.95 -10.28 11.30
C LEU A 70 -25.05 -11.18 10.76
N GLN A 71 -25.91 -10.65 9.89
CA GLN A 71 -27.06 -11.35 9.34
C GLN A 71 -27.29 -10.96 7.88
N ALA A 72 -28.19 -11.68 7.22
CA ALA A 72 -28.64 -11.36 5.87
C ALA A 72 -29.04 -9.88 5.75
N ASN A 73 -28.67 -9.28 4.62
CA ASN A 73 -28.82 -7.87 4.26
C ASN A 73 -27.92 -6.89 5.02
N ASP A 74 -27.02 -7.37 5.88
CA ASP A 74 -25.99 -6.48 6.42
C ASP A 74 -24.95 -6.11 5.38
N TRP A 75 -24.34 -4.95 5.60
CA TRP A 75 -23.22 -4.48 4.82
C TRP A 75 -22.15 -3.85 5.72
N ALA A 76 -20.93 -3.86 5.20
CA ALA A 76 -19.79 -3.15 5.77
C ALA A 76 -18.95 -2.59 4.62
N VAL A 77 -18.35 -1.42 4.87
CA VAL A 77 -17.42 -0.78 3.94
C VAL A 77 -16.17 -0.40 4.72
N ASP A 78 -15.01 -0.69 4.15
CA ASP A 78 -13.72 -0.13 4.56
C ASP A 78 -13.16 0.70 3.41
N VAL A 79 -12.74 1.93 3.71
CA VAL A 79 -12.01 2.77 2.76
C VAL A 79 -10.72 3.18 3.41
N ASN A 80 -9.60 2.95 2.73
CA ASN A 80 -8.30 3.43 3.15
C ASN A 80 -7.62 4.24 2.06
N TYR A 81 -6.91 5.28 2.48
CA TYR A 81 -5.97 6.01 1.65
C TYR A 81 -4.56 5.71 2.14
N GLN A 82 -3.68 5.31 1.24
CA GLN A 82 -2.30 4.97 1.54
C GLN A 82 -1.36 5.92 0.81
N TYR A 83 -0.30 6.32 1.48
CA TYR A 83 0.78 7.14 0.96
C TYR A 83 2.10 6.47 1.34
N VAL A 84 2.85 5.99 0.36
CA VAL A 84 4.06 5.20 0.59
C VAL A 84 5.19 5.72 -0.30
N MET A 85 6.19 6.34 0.33
CA MET A 85 7.42 6.74 -0.37
C MET A 85 8.31 5.53 -0.70
N PRO A 86 9.19 5.62 -1.73
CA PRO A 86 10.01 4.52 -2.21
C PRO A 86 10.93 3.86 -1.16
N GLN A 87 11.43 4.60 -0.17
CA GLN A 87 12.33 4.06 0.86
C GLN A 87 11.65 3.97 2.23
N ALA A 88 10.32 4.06 2.27
CA ALA A 88 9.58 3.99 3.52
C ALA A 88 9.53 2.57 4.09
N VAL A 89 9.30 1.56 3.24
CA VAL A 89 9.26 0.14 3.62
C VAL A 89 10.11 -0.69 2.65
N PRO A 90 10.67 -1.83 3.08
CA PRO A 90 11.38 -2.72 2.16
C PRO A 90 10.40 -3.28 1.13
N GLY A 91 10.82 -3.38 -0.14
CA GLY A 91 9.93 -3.90 -1.20
C GLY A 91 9.51 -5.37 -1.02
N PHE A 92 10.28 -6.17 -0.28
CA PHE A 92 9.92 -7.56 0.04
C PHE A 92 8.95 -7.68 1.24
N ASP A 93 8.71 -6.57 1.94
CA ASP A 93 7.79 -6.45 3.08
C ASP A 93 6.71 -5.38 2.81
N SER A 94 6.59 -4.95 1.55
CA SER A 94 5.56 -3.99 1.16
C SER A 94 4.23 -4.71 1.01
N SER A 95 3.21 -4.18 1.68
CA SER A 95 1.81 -4.60 1.54
C SER A 95 0.93 -3.38 1.20
N GLY A 96 -0.30 -3.64 0.78
CA GLY A 96 -1.29 -2.60 0.45
C GLY A 96 -1.67 -2.55 -1.03
N ILE A 97 -2.09 -1.37 -1.50
CA ILE A 97 -2.66 -1.17 -2.84
C ILE A 97 -1.67 -1.55 -3.97
N GLY A 98 -0.37 -1.56 -3.67
CA GLY A 98 0.67 -1.90 -4.63
C GLY A 98 0.79 -0.90 -5.79
N LYS A 99 1.55 -1.30 -6.81
CA LYS A 99 1.92 -0.46 -7.97
C LYS A 99 1.77 -1.13 -9.33
N GLY A 100 1.42 -2.42 -9.37
CA GLY A 100 1.38 -3.18 -10.62
C GLY A 100 2.75 -3.30 -11.29
N ASN A 101 3.82 -3.58 -10.53
CA ASN A 101 5.18 -3.83 -11.04
C ASN A 101 5.29 -5.20 -11.76
N THR A 102 4.53 -5.37 -12.84
CA THR A 102 4.46 -6.64 -13.60
C THR A 102 5.80 -7.03 -14.22
N GLN A 103 6.70 -6.07 -14.45
CA GLN A 103 8.04 -6.29 -14.98
C GLN A 103 9.04 -6.80 -13.93
N GLY A 104 8.68 -6.78 -12.63
CA GLY A 104 9.60 -7.16 -11.56
C GLY A 104 10.84 -6.26 -11.50
N ALA A 105 10.71 -4.99 -11.88
CA ALA A 105 11.81 -4.04 -11.90
C ALA A 105 12.11 -3.53 -10.48
N GLY A 106 13.38 -3.60 -10.08
CA GLY A 106 13.80 -3.14 -8.75
C GLY A 106 13.87 -1.61 -8.63
N LEU A 107 13.92 -1.13 -7.39
CA LEU A 107 14.20 0.29 -7.09
C LEU A 107 15.70 0.61 -7.23
N TYR A 108 16.57 -0.28 -6.75
CA TYR A 108 18.02 -0.07 -6.71
C TYR A 108 18.77 -0.87 -7.77
N THR A 109 18.32 -2.09 -8.03
CA THR A 109 18.89 -3.03 -9.00
C THR A 109 17.91 -3.31 -10.12
N VAL A 110 18.40 -3.85 -11.23
CA VAL A 110 17.56 -4.18 -12.40
C VAL A 110 16.37 -5.05 -12.00
N ASN A 111 16.62 -6.09 -11.19
CA ASN A 111 15.58 -7.00 -10.74
C ASN A 111 15.12 -6.68 -9.32
N LEU A 112 13.84 -6.94 -9.04
CA LEU A 112 13.22 -6.74 -7.73
C LEU A 112 13.87 -7.56 -6.61
N ASN A 113 14.36 -8.76 -6.94
CA ASN A 113 15.04 -9.66 -6.01
C ASN A 113 16.46 -9.20 -5.61
N GLY A 114 16.87 -7.97 -5.94
CA GLY A 114 18.18 -7.43 -5.60
C GLY A 114 19.32 -7.92 -6.47
N SER A 115 19.05 -8.62 -7.58
CA SER A 115 20.06 -9.07 -8.54
C SER A 115 20.19 -8.13 -9.74
N GLY A 116 21.33 -8.22 -10.42
CA GLY A 116 21.68 -7.38 -11.56
C GLY A 116 22.42 -6.10 -11.16
N GLY A 117 22.85 -5.34 -12.17
CA GLY A 117 23.56 -4.08 -11.96
C GLY A 117 22.69 -2.99 -11.33
N ALA A 118 23.30 -1.83 -11.12
CA ALA A 118 22.59 -0.64 -10.67
C ALA A 118 21.48 -0.25 -11.67
N GLN A 119 20.31 0.09 -11.14
CA GLN A 119 19.16 0.53 -11.93
C GLN A 119 19.36 1.98 -12.43
N THR A 120 18.80 2.28 -13.59
CA THR A 120 18.71 3.67 -14.08
C THR A 120 17.51 4.37 -13.45
N SER A 121 17.63 5.66 -13.26
CA SER A 121 16.55 6.46 -12.68
C SER A 121 15.27 6.45 -13.52
N ALA A 122 15.34 6.20 -14.83
CA ALA A 122 14.16 6.11 -15.70
C ALA A 122 13.39 4.80 -15.53
N ASN A 123 14.09 3.71 -15.17
CA ASN A 123 13.53 2.36 -15.08
C ASN A 123 13.29 1.89 -13.63
N ALA A 124 13.66 2.72 -12.64
CA ALA A 124 13.49 2.40 -11.23
C ALA A 124 12.01 2.38 -10.84
N VAL A 125 11.51 1.19 -10.48
CA VAL A 125 10.10 0.99 -10.13
C VAL A 125 9.99 0.60 -8.65
N GLY A 126 10.37 -0.63 -8.31
CA GLY A 126 10.15 -1.23 -6.99
C GLY A 126 8.67 -1.37 -6.60
N GLU A 127 8.42 -2.02 -5.47
CA GLU A 127 7.04 -2.25 -4.96
C GLU A 127 6.46 -1.05 -4.19
N THR A 128 7.31 -0.10 -3.79
CA THR A 128 6.95 1.13 -3.07
C THR A 128 6.93 2.34 -4.01
N ASN A 129 6.63 3.55 -3.52
CA ASN A 129 6.36 4.77 -4.32
C ASN A 129 4.94 4.84 -4.88
N PHE A 130 3.92 4.72 -4.03
CA PHE A 130 2.52 4.84 -4.44
C PHE A 130 1.69 5.68 -3.49
N LYS A 131 0.63 6.26 -4.03
CA LYS A 131 -0.46 6.84 -3.25
C LYS A 131 -1.79 6.52 -3.91
N GLY A 132 -2.80 6.20 -3.11
CA GLY A 132 -4.03 5.65 -3.66
C GLY A 132 -5.09 5.34 -2.62
N PHE A 133 -6.23 4.86 -3.13
CA PHE A 133 -7.33 4.37 -2.31
C PHE A 133 -7.53 2.87 -2.49
N SER A 134 -7.86 2.19 -1.38
CA SER A 134 -8.46 0.87 -1.37
C SER A 134 -9.86 0.98 -0.80
N PHE A 135 -10.79 0.23 -1.38
CA PHE A 135 -12.17 0.12 -0.96
C PHE A 135 -12.51 -1.35 -0.85
N ASP A 136 -13.02 -1.78 0.30
CA ASP A 136 -13.58 -3.10 0.49
C ASP A 136 -15.05 -2.96 0.89
N ILE A 137 -15.94 -3.57 0.13
CA ILE A 137 -17.38 -3.55 0.34
C ILE A 137 -17.84 -4.99 0.55
N LEU A 138 -18.38 -5.25 1.73
CA LEU A 138 -18.99 -6.54 2.07
C LEU A 138 -20.51 -6.38 2.13
N TYR A 139 -21.22 -7.32 1.52
CA TYR A 139 -22.66 -7.42 1.58
C TYR A 139 -23.09 -8.87 1.83
N ALA A 140 -23.77 -9.12 2.95
CA ALA A 140 -24.35 -10.42 3.26
C ALA A 140 -25.66 -10.60 2.48
N ILE A 141 -25.59 -11.37 1.38
CA ILE A 141 -26.78 -11.71 0.59
C ILE A 141 -27.71 -12.60 1.42
N THR A 142 -27.13 -13.58 2.13
CA THR A 142 -27.84 -14.43 3.10
C THR A 142 -26.99 -14.57 4.37
N ASN A 143 -27.48 -15.34 5.36
CA ASN A 143 -26.68 -15.65 6.55
C ASN A 143 -25.42 -16.47 6.25
N ASN A 144 -25.36 -17.11 5.07
CA ASN A 144 -24.31 -18.05 4.68
C ASN A 144 -23.56 -17.62 3.42
N LEU A 145 -24.04 -16.58 2.71
CA LEU A 145 -23.47 -16.10 1.46
C LEU A 145 -23.16 -14.60 1.57
N THR A 146 -21.90 -14.25 1.43
CA THR A 146 -21.40 -12.87 1.44
C THR A 146 -20.72 -12.54 0.12
N LEU A 147 -21.00 -11.37 -0.42
CA LEU A 147 -20.29 -10.78 -1.54
C LEU A 147 -19.25 -9.79 -1.01
N LEU A 148 -17.99 -10.02 -1.33
CA LEU A 148 -16.89 -9.07 -1.15
C LEU A 148 -16.58 -8.43 -2.51
N GLN A 149 -16.49 -7.11 -2.52
CA GLN A 149 -15.99 -6.34 -3.65
C GLN A 149 -14.83 -5.48 -3.18
N SER A 150 -13.67 -5.65 -3.82
CA SER A 150 -12.47 -4.90 -3.52
C SER A 150 -12.07 -4.05 -4.73
N PHE A 151 -11.86 -2.76 -4.51
CA PHE A 151 -11.43 -1.81 -5.54
C PHE A 151 -10.20 -1.05 -5.07
N GLU A 152 -9.18 -1.03 -5.90
CA GLU A 152 -7.90 -0.41 -5.64
C GLU A 152 -7.55 0.54 -6.78
N VAL A 153 -7.09 1.75 -6.42
CA VAL A 153 -6.56 2.70 -7.39
C VAL A 153 -5.37 3.43 -6.80
N SER A 154 -4.24 3.41 -7.50
CA SER A 154 -3.04 4.14 -7.09
C SER A 154 -2.29 4.75 -8.27
N ASN A 155 -1.47 5.76 -7.98
CA ASN A 155 -0.49 6.34 -8.88
C ASN A 155 0.82 6.52 -8.14
N ASN A 156 1.91 6.85 -8.85
CA ASN A 156 3.19 7.16 -8.21
C ASN A 156 3.04 8.25 -7.14
N GLN A 157 3.71 8.06 -6.00
CA GLN A 157 3.80 9.10 -4.96
C GLN A 157 4.65 10.28 -5.46
N THR A 158 5.86 9.98 -5.95
CA THR A 158 6.77 10.91 -6.63
C THR A 158 6.99 10.48 -8.09
N LYS A 159 7.16 11.47 -8.96
CA LYS A 159 7.49 11.31 -10.39
C LYS A 159 8.94 11.69 -10.69
N ASP A 160 9.77 11.90 -9.67
CA ASP A 160 11.16 12.34 -9.84
C ASP A 160 12.01 11.28 -10.55
N PHE A 161 11.62 10.02 -10.46
CA PHE A 161 12.23 8.85 -11.10
C PHE A 161 11.16 7.82 -11.46
N GLY A 162 11.56 6.85 -12.26
CA GLY A 162 10.72 5.78 -12.78
C GLY A 162 9.74 6.27 -13.85
N PRO A 163 9.08 5.33 -14.54
CA PRO A 163 7.96 5.68 -15.40
C PRO A 163 6.77 6.16 -14.54
N SER A 164 5.93 7.01 -15.13
CA SER A 164 4.63 7.34 -14.52
C SER A 164 3.74 6.10 -14.59
N MET A 165 3.38 5.54 -13.44
CA MET A 165 2.50 4.37 -13.34
C MET A 165 1.16 4.75 -12.72
N SER A 166 0.14 4.04 -13.18
CA SER A 166 -1.21 4.04 -12.63
C SER A 166 -1.65 2.59 -12.49
N TYR A 167 -2.20 2.24 -11.35
CA TYR A 167 -2.67 0.90 -11.05
C TYR A 167 -4.14 0.97 -10.66
N LYS A 168 -4.90 0.01 -11.19
CA LYS A 168 -6.32 -0.18 -10.91
C LYS A 168 -6.59 -1.67 -10.82
N ARG A 169 -7.24 -2.11 -9.75
CA ARG A 169 -7.72 -3.48 -9.59
C ARG A 169 -9.15 -3.45 -9.10
N TYR A 170 -9.95 -4.36 -9.65
CA TYR A 170 -11.28 -4.67 -9.17
C TYR A 170 -11.38 -6.17 -9.01
N GLU A 171 -11.81 -6.60 -7.84
CA GLU A 171 -11.95 -7.99 -7.46
C GLU A 171 -13.32 -8.20 -6.83
N MET A 172 -13.93 -9.35 -7.12
CA MET A 172 -15.23 -9.73 -6.60
C MET A 172 -15.17 -11.18 -6.16
N GLU A 173 -15.54 -11.44 -4.91
CA GLU A 173 -15.48 -12.76 -4.29
C GLU A 173 -16.81 -13.11 -3.64
N PHE A 174 -17.29 -14.33 -3.87
CA PHE A 174 -18.42 -14.90 -3.17
C PHE A 174 -17.92 -15.84 -2.08
N ILE A 175 -18.20 -15.48 -0.83
CA ILE A 175 -17.80 -16.24 0.35
C ILE A 175 -19.02 -17.01 0.84
N TYR A 176 -18.96 -18.34 0.77
CA TYR A 176 -20.00 -19.23 1.27
C TYR A 176 -19.51 -19.99 2.50
N ALA A 177 -20.26 -19.91 3.60
CA ALA A 177 -19.99 -20.62 4.84
C ALA A 177 -21.15 -21.58 5.18
N PHE A 178 -20.84 -22.86 5.38
CA PHE A 178 -21.80 -23.93 5.71
C PHE A 178 -22.10 -24.00 7.21
#